data_AF-A0A8T4SVZ2-F1
#
_entry.id   AF-A0A8T4SVZ2-F1
#
_cell.length_a   1.000
_cell.length_b   1.000
_cell.length_c   1.000
_cell.angle_alpha   90.00
_cell.angle_beta   90.00
_cell.angle_gamma   90.00
#
_symmetry.space_group_name_H-M   'P 1'
#
loop_
_entity.id
_entity.type
_entity.pdbx_description
1 polymer ?
#
loop_
_entity_poly.entity_id
_entity_poly.type
_entity_poly.pdbx_seq_one_letter_code
_entity_poly.pdbx_strand_id
1 'polypeptide(L)'
;MSDHKPHINKRKKREVDRLKKLFQDYPVVAVADLHNLPAANLQKIKKKLRGKAEFVILKRRRAVIAINELKDKLPNAEELLQNVKGMVALLFSKEDPFQLYKIVQKNISPAAARAGQESPEDIAIPAGPTSFMAGPMIGELGQLGLKTEVKEGKIAIKEDKVVVKQGQVISAKVAELLTKFGIEPMKIGLNVVCTYQKGEILGKEVLGVSEEQYIGFIQTAYQESMNLAVFVAYPVKETIDLLIQKAARESKSVADTIKFDETKPVEEKGEEPAPVMKAPKQEPVQEHKPKQEHVKKEAPAPQPEVKPKAEEQPAPAPIQEEKQHTPQPAHQEKKSDEQVAQEVLKRLQEEKMQAQPHPVKKADPAMAQQEKDLSKIINKIKDQQSKGHK
;
A
#
# COMPACT_ATOMS: atom_id res chain seq x y z
N MET A 1 -12.74 56.14 0.76
CA MET A 1 -12.57 54.88 1.54
C MET A 1 -11.21 54.95 2.19
N SER A 2 -11.16 55.11 3.50
CA SER A 2 -9.92 55.24 4.26
C SER A 2 -9.07 53.97 4.15
N ASP A 3 -7.90 54.10 3.52
CA ASP A 3 -6.86 53.07 3.43
C ASP A 3 -6.37 52.67 4.82
N HIS A 4 -7.06 51.74 5.45
CA HIS A 4 -6.59 51.10 6.67
C HIS A 4 -5.43 50.16 6.30
N LYS A 5 -4.21 50.72 6.21
CA LYS A 5 -2.99 49.90 6.11
C LYS A 5 -2.84 49.16 7.44
N PRO A 6 -3.03 47.84 7.48
CA PRO A 6 -2.96 47.08 8.74
C PRO A 6 -1.55 47.23 9.32
N HIS A 7 -1.45 47.33 10.65
CA HIS A 7 -0.15 47.43 11.32
C HIS A 7 0.65 46.12 11.15
N ILE A 8 1.56 46.11 10.17
CA ILE A 8 2.41 44.95 9.91
C ILE A 8 3.63 45.01 10.84
N ASN A 9 3.68 44.09 11.81
CA ASN A 9 4.82 43.93 12.72
C ASN A 9 6.13 43.73 11.92
N LYS A 10 7.18 44.49 12.29
CA LYS A 10 8.52 44.44 11.68
C LYS A 10 9.09 43.01 11.58
N ARG A 11 8.79 42.12 12.54
CA ARG A 11 9.23 40.71 12.50
C ARG A 11 8.66 39.95 11.30
N LYS A 12 7.40 40.21 10.93
CA LYS A 12 6.74 39.53 9.81
C LYS A 12 7.37 39.92 8.48
N LYS A 13 7.74 41.20 8.32
CA LYS A 13 8.46 41.72 7.15
C LYS A 13 9.84 41.07 7.03
N ARG A 14 10.64 41.10 8.11
CA ARG A 14 11.98 40.47 8.14
C ARG A 14 11.99 39.00 7.75
N GLU A 15 10.98 38.24 8.18
CA GLU A 15 10.87 36.82 7.83
C GLU A 15 10.43 36.60 6.38
N VAL A 16 9.63 37.49 5.78
CA VAL A 16 9.34 37.46 4.33
C VAL A 16 10.59 37.84 3.53
N ASP A 17 11.35 38.84 3.98
CA ASP A 17 12.63 39.21 3.35
C ASP A 17 13.65 38.08 3.42
N ARG A 18 13.69 37.34 4.54
CA ARG A 18 14.50 36.13 4.67
C ARG A 18 14.07 35.04 3.69
N LEU A 19 12.77 34.79 3.56
CA LEU A 19 12.24 33.83 2.58
C LEU A 19 12.69 34.19 1.17
N LYS A 20 12.64 35.47 0.79
CA LYS A 20 13.07 35.91 -0.54
C LYS A 20 14.51 35.56 -0.85
N LYS A 21 15.41 35.73 0.13
CA LYS A 21 16.83 35.35 -0.02
C LYS A 21 16.97 33.85 -0.24
N LEU A 22 16.27 33.05 0.57
CA LEU A 22 16.31 31.58 0.45
C LEU A 22 15.77 31.07 -0.89
N PHE A 23 14.72 31.70 -1.42
CA PHE A 23 14.21 31.39 -2.76
C PHE A 23 15.19 31.73 -3.90
N GLN A 24 16.12 32.66 -3.68
CA GLN A 24 17.15 33.02 -4.66
C GLN A 24 18.41 32.16 -4.51
N ASP A 25 18.76 31.80 -3.27
CA ASP A 25 19.99 31.06 -2.96
C ASP A 25 19.88 29.55 -3.29
N TYR A 26 18.67 29.01 -3.31
CA TYR A 26 18.41 27.57 -3.46
C TYR A 26 17.58 27.26 -4.71
N PRO A 27 18.06 26.35 -5.58
CA PRO A 27 17.35 25.98 -6.81
C PRO A 27 16.14 25.07 -6.58
N VAL A 28 16.11 24.32 -5.46
CA VAL A 28 15.07 23.34 -5.14
C VAL A 28 14.36 23.73 -3.86
N VAL A 29 13.03 23.76 -3.92
CA VAL A 29 12.16 24.05 -2.78
C VAL A 29 11.14 22.94 -2.62
N ALA A 30 11.17 22.22 -1.50
CA ALA A 30 10.13 21.27 -1.15
C ALA A 30 9.12 21.89 -0.19
N VAL A 31 7.85 21.62 -0.43
CA VAL A 31 6.76 21.97 0.48
C VAL A 31 6.31 20.70 1.19
N ALA A 32 6.32 20.75 2.52
CA ALA A 32 5.89 19.65 3.35
C ALA A 32 4.82 20.07 4.36
N ASP A 33 3.89 19.15 4.58
CA ASP A 33 2.84 19.27 5.58
C ASP A 33 3.35 18.82 6.94
N LEU A 34 3.04 19.61 7.96
CA LEU A 34 3.37 19.34 9.35
C LEU A 34 2.16 18.82 10.15
N HIS A 35 1.11 18.36 9.47
CA HIS A 35 -0.10 17.90 10.14
C HIS A 35 0.22 16.70 11.05
N ASN A 36 -0.30 16.72 12.29
CA ASN A 36 -0.13 15.66 13.28
C ASN A 36 1.33 15.34 13.67
N LEU A 37 2.28 16.25 13.45
CA LEU A 37 3.70 16.05 13.78
C LEU A 37 4.07 16.71 15.13
N PRO A 38 4.46 15.93 16.18
CA PRO A 38 4.90 16.48 17.44
C PRO A 38 6.20 17.29 17.32
N ALA A 39 6.32 18.38 18.09
CA ALA A 39 7.49 19.27 18.05
C ALA A 39 8.82 18.55 18.35
N ALA A 40 8.82 17.57 19.26
CA ALA A 40 10.01 16.79 19.58
C ALA A 40 10.53 16.00 18.36
N ASN A 41 9.63 15.41 17.58
CA ASN A 41 10.00 14.65 16.38
C ASN A 41 10.45 15.60 15.26
N LEU A 42 9.80 16.75 15.10
CA LEU A 42 10.24 17.78 14.17
C LEU A 42 11.66 18.28 14.46
N GLN A 43 12.00 18.45 15.74
CA GLN A 43 13.36 18.84 16.14
C GLN A 43 14.38 17.74 15.83
N LYS A 44 14.04 16.47 16.04
CA LYS A 44 14.89 15.34 15.63
C LYS A 44 15.12 15.34 14.11
N ILE A 45 14.07 15.50 13.32
CA ILE A 45 14.15 15.61 11.85
C ILE A 45 15.04 16.80 11.46
N LYS A 46 14.82 17.97 12.06
CA LYS A 46 15.62 19.18 11.78
C LYS A 46 17.10 19.01 12.11
N LYS A 47 17.43 18.26 13.17
CA LYS A 47 18.83 17.93 13.52
C LYS A 47 19.45 17.01 12.46
N LYS A 48 18.71 15.98 12.00
CA LYS A 48 19.20 15.04 10.98
C LYS A 48 19.36 15.66 9.59
N LEU A 49 18.51 16.63 9.24
CA LEU A 49 18.57 17.34 7.95
C LEU A 49 19.51 18.56 7.98
N ARG A 50 20.14 18.86 9.11
CA ARG A 50 21.03 20.01 9.25
C ARG A 50 22.24 19.83 8.33
N GLY A 51 22.49 20.82 7.47
CA GLY A 51 23.58 20.81 6.49
C GLY A 51 23.16 20.33 5.09
N LYS A 52 22.08 19.55 4.97
CA LYS A 52 21.55 19.10 3.67
C LYS A 52 20.40 19.97 3.16
N ALA A 53 19.52 20.39 4.08
CA ALA A 53 18.40 21.27 3.75
C ALA A 53 18.19 22.35 4.83
N GLU A 54 17.87 23.56 4.41
CA GLU A 54 17.43 24.62 5.32
C GLU A 54 15.91 24.55 5.52
N PHE A 55 15.49 24.56 6.78
CA PHE A 55 14.11 24.31 7.17
C PHE A 55 13.44 25.59 7.69
N VAL A 56 12.36 26.02 7.02
CA VAL A 56 11.58 27.21 7.42
C VAL A 56 10.12 26.84 7.62
N ILE A 57 9.61 27.09 8.81
CA ILE A 57 8.22 26.80 9.18
C ILE A 57 7.45 28.11 9.24
N LEU A 58 6.32 28.17 8.56
CA LEU A 58 5.52 29.40 8.49
C LEU A 58 4.04 29.10 8.18
N LYS A 59 3.18 30.10 8.37
CA LYS A 59 1.77 30.01 7.96
C LYS A 59 1.66 30.18 6.45
N ARG A 60 0.87 29.34 5.76
CA ARG A 60 0.65 29.39 4.29
C ARG A 60 0.59 30.81 3.70
N ARG A 61 -0.24 31.70 4.29
CA ARG A 61 -0.43 33.08 3.82
C ARG A 61 0.88 33.86 3.62
N ARG A 62 1.93 33.56 4.37
CA ARG A 62 3.22 34.25 4.28
C ARG A 62 4.12 33.70 3.19
N ALA A 63 4.06 32.40 2.92
CA ALA A 63 4.72 31.83 1.75
C ALA A 63 4.04 32.36 0.48
N VAL A 64 2.71 32.46 0.47
CA VAL A 64 1.97 33.05 -0.66
C VAL A 64 2.43 34.49 -0.93
N ILE A 65 2.57 35.32 0.11
CA ILE A 65 3.07 36.70 -0.05
C ILE A 65 4.50 36.70 -0.62
N ALA A 66 5.40 35.87 -0.07
CA ALA A 66 6.79 35.81 -0.54
C ALA A 66 6.91 35.36 -2.00
N ILE A 67 6.11 34.38 -2.42
CA ILE A 67 6.05 33.88 -3.80
C ILE A 67 5.43 34.94 -4.73
N ASN A 68 4.35 35.60 -4.30
CA ASN A 68 3.70 36.65 -5.10
C ASN A 68 4.61 37.85 -5.37
N GLU A 69 5.51 38.16 -4.45
CA GLU A 69 6.52 39.21 -4.63
C GLU A 69 7.73 38.75 -5.46
N LEU A 70 7.81 37.46 -5.81
CA LEU A 70 8.87 36.83 -6.61
C LEU A 70 8.36 36.21 -7.92
N LYS A 71 7.14 36.54 -8.35
CA LYS A 71 6.52 36.01 -9.58
C LYS A 71 7.41 36.18 -10.81
N ASP A 72 8.15 37.29 -10.87
CA ASP A 72 9.05 37.60 -12.00
C ASP A 72 10.26 36.65 -12.09
N LYS A 73 10.65 36.00 -10.99
CA LYS A 73 11.83 35.12 -10.92
C LYS A 73 11.49 33.63 -10.81
N LEU A 74 10.26 33.30 -10.41
CA LEU A 74 9.81 31.92 -10.17
C LEU A 74 8.51 31.66 -10.95
N PRO A 75 8.60 31.21 -12.21
CA PRO A 75 7.42 30.81 -12.96
C PRO A 75 6.71 29.64 -12.25
N ASN A 76 5.38 29.62 -12.30
CA ASN A 76 4.50 28.57 -11.75
C ASN A 76 4.54 28.33 -10.23
N ALA A 77 5.24 29.13 -9.43
CA ALA A 77 5.34 28.90 -7.98
C ALA A 77 4.01 29.07 -7.20
N GLU A 78 2.96 29.64 -7.81
CA GLU A 78 1.65 29.83 -7.17
C GLU A 78 0.92 28.50 -6.90
N GLU A 79 1.12 27.50 -7.76
CA GLU A 79 0.48 26.18 -7.65
C GLU A 79 1.04 25.35 -6.50
N LEU A 80 2.28 25.60 -6.07
CA LEU A 80 2.95 24.90 -4.96
C LEU A 80 2.16 24.94 -3.66
N LEU A 81 1.46 26.04 -3.40
CA LEU A 81 0.76 26.27 -2.15
C LEU A 81 -0.73 25.94 -2.22
N GLN A 82 -1.26 25.53 -3.37
CA GLN A 82 -2.68 25.21 -3.51
C GLN A 82 -3.06 23.96 -2.70
N ASN A 83 -2.20 22.94 -2.74
CA ASN A 83 -2.46 21.62 -2.15
C ASN A 83 -2.22 21.56 -0.63
N VAL A 84 -1.68 22.62 -0.05
CA VAL A 84 -1.21 22.63 1.34
C VAL A 84 -2.14 23.44 2.24
N LYS A 85 -2.57 22.88 3.37
CA LYS A 85 -3.48 23.53 4.33
C LYS A 85 -2.82 23.67 5.70
N GLY A 86 -2.92 24.87 6.29
CA GLY A 86 -2.45 25.14 7.66
C GLY A 86 -0.99 25.63 7.77
N MET A 87 -0.20 24.97 8.61
CA MET A 87 1.22 25.27 8.81
C MET A 87 2.06 24.49 7.81
N VAL A 88 2.95 25.20 7.14
CA VAL A 88 3.76 24.65 6.05
C VAL A 88 5.22 24.67 6.45
N ALA A 89 5.93 23.59 6.13
CA ALA A 89 7.37 23.55 6.15
C ALA A 89 7.89 23.72 4.73
N LEU A 90 8.73 24.72 4.52
CA LEU A 90 9.54 24.86 3.31
C LEU A 90 10.92 24.31 3.60
N LEU A 91 11.39 23.42 2.74
CA LEU A 91 12.74 22.89 2.74
C LEU A 91 13.47 23.42 1.52
N PHE A 92 14.57 24.11 1.76
CA PHE A 92 15.44 24.63 0.72
C PHE A 92 16.67 23.74 0.61
N SER A 93 16.96 23.22 -0.57
CA SER A 93 18.13 22.38 -0.81
C SER A 93 18.80 22.76 -2.13
N LYS A 94 20.10 22.48 -2.22
CA LYS A 94 20.87 22.55 -3.46
C LYS A 94 20.93 21.19 -4.17
N GLU A 95 20.53 20.13 -3.48
CA GLU A 95 20.47 18.77 -4.01
C GLU A 95 19.23 18.57 -4.88
N ASP A 96 19.23 17.47 -5.63
CA ASP A 96 18.13 17.05 -6.50
C ASP A 96 16.83 16.76 -5.71
N PRO A 97 15.63 17.10 -6.23
CA PRO A 97 14.37 16.88 -5.54
C PRO A 97 14.07 15.42 -5.19
N PHE A 98 14.49 14.44 -6.02
CA PHE A 98 14.29 13.03 -5.73
C PHE A 98 15.21 12.57 -4.60
N GLN A 99 16.45 13.05 -4.57
CA GLN A 99 17.38 12.80 -3.46
C GLN A 99 16.86 13.39 -2.15
N LEU A 100 16.38 14.63 -2.19
CA LEU A 100 15.78 15.29 -1.04
C LEU A 100 14.56 14.51 -0.53
N TYR A 101 13.68 14.06 -1.43
CA TYR A 101 12.54 13.23 -1.08
C TYR A 101 12.96 11.91 -0.42
N LYS A 102 13.94 11.20 -0.99
CA LYS A 102 14.51 9.97 -0.42
C LYS A 102 15.12 10.21 0.97
N ILE A 103 15.84 11.31 1.17
CA ILE A 103 16.41 11.65 2.49
C ILE A 103 15.30 11.90 3.51
N VAL A 104 14.23 12.59 3.12
CA VAL A 104 13.10 12.85 4.01
C VAL A 104 12.36 11.54 4.35
N GLN A 105 12.10 10.69 3.36
CA GLN A 105 11.45 9.38 3.53
C GLN A 105 12.26 8.42 4.42
N LYS A 106 13.58 8.38 4.27
CA LYS A 106 14.47 7.60 5.15
C LYS A 106 14.43 8.05 6.61
N ASN A 107 13.99 9.27 6.87
CA ASN A 107 13.94 9.86 8.21
C ASN A 107 12.57 9.77 8.88
N ILE A 108 11.63 9.02 8.30
CA ILE A 108 10.38 8.67 8.96
C ILE A 108 10.69 7.82 10.18
N SER A 109 10.18 8.23 11.33
CA SER A 109 10.36 7.50 12.59
C SER A 109 9.06 6.84 13.00
N PRO A 110 9.09 5.59 13.49
CA PRO A 110 7.92 4.98 14.09
C PRO A 110 7.54 5.75 15.35
N ALA A 111 6.25 5.71 15.69
CA ALA A 111 5.71 6.30 16.88
C ALA A 111 4.48 5.54 17.37
N ALA A 112 4.26 5.59 18.68
CA ALA A 112 3.06 5.07 19.30
C ALA A 112 1.79 5.81 18.82
N ALA A 113 0.71 5.06 18.65
CA ALA A 113 -0.61 5.60 18.36
C ALA A 113 -1.15 6.44 19.52
N ARG A 114 -1.88 7.51 19.22
CA ARG A 114 -2.63 8.28 20.21
C ARG A 114 -4.13 8.01 20.10
N ALA A 115 -4.82 8.11 21.23
CA ALA A 115 -6.28 8.04 21.26
C ALA A 115 -6.91 9.06 20.31
N GLY A 116 -7.91 8.65 19.53
CA GLY A 116 -8.63 9.53 18.61
C GLY A 116 -7.94 9.78 17.26
N GLN A 117 -6.76 9.20 17.01
CA GLN A 117 -6.12 9.26 15.69
C GLN A 117 -6.66 8.15 14.77
N GLU A 118 -6.74 8.44 13.48
CA GLU A 118 -7.04 7.45 12.44
C GLU A 118 -5.78 6.63 12.11
N SER A 119 -5.95 5.31 11.99
CA SER A 119 -4.84 4.43 11.64
C SER A 119 -4.50 4.49 10.14
N PRO A 120 -3.24 4.75 9.75
CA PRO A 120 -2.82 4.79 8.34
C PRO A 120 -2.69 3.40 7.71
N GLU A 121 -2.46 2.35 8.53
CA GLU A 121 -2.28 0.96 8.13
C GLU A 121 -3.06 0.05 9.11
N ASP A 122 -3.24 -1.23 8.76
CA ASP A 122 -3.87 -2.20 9.66
C ASP A 122 -2.94 -2.49 10.86
N ILE A 123 -3.46 -2.35 12.08
CA ILE A 123 -2.71 -2.59 13.31
C ILE A 123 -3.01 -4.01 13.78
N ALA A 124 -2.05 -4.90 13.56
CA ALA A 124 -2.07 -6.26 14.08
C ALA A 124 -1.16 -6.40 15.30
N ILE A 125 -1.60 -7.21 16.28
CA ILE A 125 -0.75 -7.66 17.37
C ILE A 125 -0.32 -9.10 17.04
N PRO A 126 0.99 -9.37 16.92
CA PRO A 126 1.49 -10.70 16.59
C PRO A 126 1.35 -11.67 17.78
N ALA A 127 1.20 -12.95 17.47
CA ALA A 127 1.24 -14.04 18.43
C ALA A 127 2.64 -14.18 19.02
N GLY A 128 2.69 -14.46 20.32
CA GLY A 128 3.96 -14.59 21.02
C GLY A 128 3.88 -14.42 22.52
N PRO A 129 4.96 -14.75 23.25
CA PRO A 129 5.06 -14.50 24.67
C PRO A 129 5.15 -13.00 24.93
N THR A 130 4.36 -12.49 25.87
CA THR A 130 4.38 -11.08 26.27
C THR A 130 5.14 -10.92 27.59
N SER A 131 5.59 -9.70 27.89
CA SER A 131 6.27 -9.41 29.16
C SER A 131 5.29 -9.12 30.32
N PHE A 132 3.99 -9.31 30.13
CA PHE A 132 2.98 -9.02 31.15
C PHE A 132 2.74 -10.22 32.08
N MET A 133 2.72 -9.97 33.38
CA MET A 133 2.36 -10.96 34.40
C MET A 133 0.85 -11.24 34.36
N ALA A 134 0.46 -12.46 34.75
CA ALA A 134 -0.95 -12.82 34.90
C ALA A 134 -1.66 -11.89 35.91
N GLY A 135 -2.78 -11.28 35.49
CA GLY A 135 -3.47 -10.25 36.25
C GLY A 135 -4.63 -9.60 35.47
N PRO A 136 -5.06 -8.38 35.81
CA PRO A 136 -6.20 -7.70 35.15
C PRO A 136 -5.97 -7.46 33.64
N MET A 137 -4.70 -7.50 33.19
CA MET A 137 -4.33 -7.42 31.78
C MET A 137 -4.96 -8.52 30.90
N ILE A 138 -5.29 -9.69 31.47
CA ILE A 138 -5.99 -10.77 30.73
C ILE A 138 -7.39 -10.29 30.31
N GLY A 139 -8.08 -9.56 31.19
CA GLY A 139 -9.39 -8.97 30.89
C GLY A 139 -9.30 -7.85 29.87
N GLU A 140 -8.27 -7.00 29.93
CA GLU A 140 -8.04 -5.93 28.94
C GLU A 140 -7.76 -6.49 27.53
N LEU A 141 -6.94 -7.54 27.43
CA LEU A 141 -6.64 -8.20 26.15
C LEU A 141 -7.85 -8.98 25.61
N GLY A 142 -8.61 -9.61 26.50
CA GLY A 142 -9.87 -10.28 26.18
C GLY A 142 -10.95 -9.31 25.67
N GLN A 143 -11.01 -8.07 26.18
CA GLN A 143 -11.92 -7.02 25.68
C GLN A 143 -11.62 -6.60 24.24
N LEU A 144 -10.36 -6.71 23.80
CA LEU A 144 -9.97 -6.53 22.40
C LEU A 144 -10.18 -7.80 21.55
N GLY A 145 -10.68 -8.86 22.18
CA GLY A 145 -10.90 -10.18 21.60
C GLY A 145 -9.60 -10.87 21.17
N LEU A 146 -8.48 -10.60 21.86
CA LEU A 146 -7.24 -11.36 21.70
C LEU A 146 -7.35 -12.65 22.50
N LYS A 147 -7.07 -13.79 21.88
CA LYS A 147 -7.00 -15.08 22.59
C LYS A 147 -5.65 -15.17 23.29
N THR A 148 -5.66 -15.09 24.62
CA THR A 148 -4.44 -15.15 25.45
C THR A 148 -4.40 -16.39 26.33
N GLU A 149 -3.20 -16.91 26.59
CA GLU A 149 -2.93 -18.04 27.46
C GLU A 149 -1.83 -17.70 28.46
N VAL A 150 -1.90 -18.25 29.67
CA VAL A 150 -0.82 -18.08 30.64
C VAL A 150 0.21 -19.17 30.40
N LYS A 151 1.43 -18.80 30.01
CA LYS A 151 2.59 -19.69 29.88
C LYS A 151 3.65 -19.21 30.85
N GLU A 152 4.07 -20.08 31.78
CA GLU A 152 5.14 -19.79 32.76
C GLU A 152 4.90 -18.50 33.59
N GLY A 153 3.65 -18.23 33.96
CA GLY A 153 3.27 -17.03 34.72
C GLY A 153 3.20 -15.72 33.91
N LYS A 154 3.50 -15.77 32.60
CA LYS A 154 3.37 -14.65 31.66
C LYS A 154 2.21 -14.87 30.69
N ILE A 155 1.62 -13.79 30.21
CA ILE A 155 0.55 -13.85 29.22
C ILE A 155 1.18 -14.06 27.84
N ALA A 156 0.67 -14.99 27.04
CA ALA A 156 1.07 -15.24 25.66
C ALA A 156 -0.15 -15.14 24.74
N ILE A 157 0.01 -14.52 23.57
CA ILE A 157 -1.04 -14.39 22.56
C ILE A 157 -1.00 -15.64 21.66
N LYS A 158 -2.15 -16.31 21.48
CA LYS A 158 -2.25 -17.55 20.70
C LYS A 158 -2.21 -17.32 19.19
N GLU A 159 -2.89 -16.27 18.72
CA GLU A 159 -3.13 -16.01 17.30
C GLU A 159 -2.96 -14.51 17.00
N ASP A 160 -2.37 -14.21 15.85
CA ASP A 160 -2.27 -12.85 15.31
C ASP A 160 -3.68 -12.30 15.07
N LYS A 161 -3.92 -11.08 15.53
CA LYS A 161 -5.21 -10.42 15.31
C LYS A 161 -5.07 -8.94 15.00
N VAL A 162 -5.79 -8.49 13.99
CA VAL A 162 -5.97 -7.08 13.65
C VAL A 162 -6.92 -6.44 14.68
N VAL A 163 -6.40 -5.48 15.44
CA VAL A 163 -7.15 -4.76 16.47
C VAL A 163 -7.85 -3.53 15.89
N VAL A 164 -7.21 -2.87 14.93
CA VAL A 164 -7.74 -1.67 14.26
C VAL A 164 -7.46 -1.80 12.77
N LYS A 165 -8.48 -1.64 11.94
CA LYS A 165 -8.33 -1.58 10.48
C LYS A 165 -7.89 -0.18 10.04
N GLN A 166 -7.29 -0.10 8.85
CA GLN A 166 -6.93 1.16 8.20
C GLN A 166 -8.15 2.10 8.15
N GLY A 167 -7.93 3.36 8.52
CA GLY A 167 -8.94 4.41 8.56
C GLY A 167 -9.86 4.39 9.79
N GLN A 168 -9.75 3.40 10.68
CA GLN A 168 -10.52 3.40 11.93
C GLN A 168 -9.84 4.26 13.01
N VAL A 169 -10.68 4.89 13.83
CA VAL A 169 -10.25 5.71 14.97
C VAL A 169 -9.76 4.80 16.10
N ILE A 170 -8.53 5.06 16.57
CA ILE A 170 -7.91 4.29 17.64
C ILE A 170 -8.52 4.69 18.98
N SER A 171 -9.09 3.72 19.69
CA SER A 171 -9.62 3.92 21.04
C SER A 171 -8.50 4.10 22.07
N ALA A 172 -8.78 4.80 23.17
CA ALA A 172 -7.78 5.06 24.22
C ALA A 172 -7.17 3.77 24.80
N LYS A 173 -8.03 2.77 25.07
CA LYS A 173 -7.60 1.45 25.58
C LYS A 173 -6.64 0.74 24.62
N VAL A 174 -6.90 0.80 23.31
CA VAL A 174 -6.03 0.20 22.29
C VAL A 174 -4.69 0.93 22.21
N ALA A 175 -4.69 2.26 22.22
CA ALA A 175 -3.46 3.05 22.17
C ALA A 175 -2.55 2.79 23.39
N GLU A 176 -3.12 2.69 24.59
CA GLU A 176 -2.38 2.34 25.81
C GLU A 176 -1.77 0.95 25.72
N LEU A 177 -2.54 -0.04 25.27
CA LEU A 177 -2.04 -1.41 25.11
C LEU A 177 -0.92 -1.46 24.07
N LEU A 178 -1.07 -0.84 22.90
CA LEU A 178 -0.02 -0.78 21.87
C LEU A 178 1.28 -0.17 22.40
N THR A 179 1.16 0.90 23.21
CA THR A 179 2.31 1.53 23.88
C THR A 179 2.97 0.57 24.87
N LYS A 180 2.18 -0.18 25.65
CA LYS A 180 2.70 -1.22 26.56
C LYS A 180 3.38 -2.37 25.82
N PHE A 181 2.88 -2.76 24.64
CA PHE A 181 3.48 -3.77 23.76
C PHE A 181 4.74 -3.27 23.04
N GLY A 182 5.01 -1.97 23.06
CA GLY A 182 6.10 -1.36 22.28
C GLY A 182 5.83 -1.40 20.76
N ILE A 183 4.58 -1.62 20.34
CA ILE A 183 4.19 -1.60 18.93
C ILE A 183 3.90 -0.15 18.56
N GLU A 184 4.64 0.36 17.59
CA GLU A 184 4.58 1.74 17.11
C GLU A 184 3.99 1.79 15.69
N PRO A 185 2.65 1.71 15.54
CA PRO A 185 2.02 1.55 14.23
C PRO A 185 2.00 2.85 13.42
N MET A 186 2.25 4.01 14.05
CA MET A 186 2.18 5.30 13.36
C MET A 186 3.53 5.65 12.76
N LYS A 187 3.57 5.90 11.45
CA LYS A 187 4.72 6.47 10.78
C LYS A 187 4.66 7.99 10.90
N ILE A 188 5.44 8.58 11.82
CA ILE A 188 5.53 10.03 11.98
C ILE A 188 6.69 10.52 11.13
N GLY A 189 6.33 11.09 9.98
CA GLY A 189 7.23 11.58 8.96
C GLY A 189 6.86 12.98 8.51
N LEU A 190 7.83 13.68 7.94
CA LEU A 190 7.55 14.90 7.21
C LEU A 190 6.96 14.51 5.84
N ASN A 191 5.68 14.80 5.61
CA ASN A 191 5.03 14.47 4.35
C ASN A 191 5.31 15.57 3.32
N VAL A 192 6.19 15.31 2.37
CA VAL A 192 6.46 16.21 1.24
C VAL A 192 5.31 16.09 0.24
N VAL A 193 4.63 17.20 -0.02
CA VAL A 193 3.46 17.26 -0.91
C VAL A 193 3.90 17.52 -2.34
N CYS A 194 4.78 18.50 -2.51
CA CYS A 194 5.31 18.90 -3.81
C CYS A 194 6.73 19.44 -3.66
N THR A 195 7.51 19.32 -4.72
CA THR A 195 8.80 20.00 -4.88
C THR A 195 8.75 20.91 -6.09
N TYR A 196 9.50 21.99 -6.01
CA TYR A 196 9.69 22.95 -7.07
C TYR A 196 11.14 22.91 -7.52
N GLN A 197 11.36 22.79 -8.81
CA GLN A 197 12.68 22.93 -9.41
C GLN A 197 12.55 23.67 -10.74
N LYS A 198 13.20 24.84 -10.85
CA LYS A 198 13.37 25.60 -12.12
C LYS A 198 12.08 25.80 -12.95
N GLY A 199 10.92 25.96 -12.32
CA GLY A 199 9.64 26.17 -13.01
C GLY A 199 8.74 24.95 -13.11
N GLU A 200 9.25 23.78 -12.76
CA GLU A 200 8.48 22.53 -12.71
C GLU A 200 8.05 22.20 -11.28
N ILE A 201 6.84 21.69 -11.16
CA ILE A 201 6.27 21.20 -9.91
C ILE A 201 6.20 19.68 -9.98
N LEU A 202 6.95 19.02 -9.12
CA LEU A 202 6.91 17.57 -8.99
C LEU A 202 6.03 17.22 -7.79
N GLY A 203 4.94 16.50 -8.07
CA GLY A 203 4.06 15.97 -7.04
C GLY A 203 4.66 14.75 -6.34
N LYS A 204 4.05 14.36 -5.22
CA LYS A 204 4.40 13.15 -4.46
C LYS A 204 4.43 11.88 -5.32
N GLU A 205 3.53 11.77 -6.31
CA GLU A 205 3.42 10.60 -7.18
C GLU A 205 4.66 10.42 -8.05
N VAL A 206 5.15 11.51 -8.64
CA VAL A 206 6.36 11.49 -9.48
C VAL A 206 7.60 11.24 -8.63
N LEU A 207 7.69 11.85 -7.45
CA LEU A 207 8.84 11.70 -6.54
C LEU A 207 8.91 10.32 -5.87
N GLY A 208 7.77 9.63 -5.77
CA GLY A 208 7.64 8.34 -5.11
C GLY A 208 8.02 7.13 -5.96
N VAL A 209 8.34 7.32 -7.24
CA VAL A 209 8.73 6.22 -8.13
C VAL A 209 10.03 5.59 -7.63
N SER A 210 10.00 4.29 -7.34
CA SER A 210 11.20 3.55 -6.94
C SER A 210 12.09 3.29 -8.16
N GLU A 211 13.40 3.25 -7.93
CA GLU A 211 14.36 2.91 -8.99
C GLU A 211 14.09 1.52 -9.57
N GLU A 212 13.66 0.58 -8.72
CA GLU A 212 13.28 -0.79 -9.08
C GLU A 212 12.07 -0.83 -10.03
N GLN A 213 11.03 -0.05 -9.74
CA GLN A 213 9.85 0.05 -10.62
C GLN A 213 10.23 0.64 -11.97
N TYR A 214 11.10 1.65 -11.97
CA TYR A 214 11.54 2.28 -13.21
C TYR A 214 12.37 1.34 -14.09
N ILE A 215 13.27 0.55 -13.48
CA ILE A 215 14.01 -0.50 -14.19
C ILE A 215 13.05 -1.55 -14.77
N GLY A 216 12.03 -1.94 -13.99
CA GLY A 216 10.97 -2.84 -14.46
C GLY A 216 10.26 -2.29 -15.71
N PHE A 217 9.89 -1.01 -15.72
CA PHE A 217 9.25 -0.39 -16.89
C PHE A 217 10.14 -0.42 -18.14
N ILE A 218 11.45 -0.16 -17.99
CA ILE A 218 12.40 -0.24 -19.12
C ILE A 218 12.51 -1.67 -19.64
N GLN A 219 12.57 -2.66 -18.75
CA GLN A 219 12.64 -4.07 -19.13
C GLN A 219 11.37 -4.51 -19.87
N THR A 220 10.19 -4.14 -19.36
CA THR A 220 8.92 -4.43 -20.02
C THR A 220 8.83 -3.75 -21.39
N ALA A 221 9.17 -2.45 -21.48
CA ALA A 221 9.15 -1.72 -22.74
C ALA A 221 10.11 -2.35 -23.77
N TYR A 222 11.29 -2.79 -23.34
CA TYR A 222 12.22 -3.53 -24.20
C TYR A 222 11.63 -4.86 -24.68
N GLN A 223 11.06 -5.66 -23.78
CA GLN A 223 10.42 -6.93 -24.14
C GLN A 223 9.25 -6.74 -25.10
N GLU A 224 8.39 -5.75 -24.86
CA GLU A 224 7.26 -5.43 -25.73
C GLU A 224 7.71 -4.97 -27.12
N SER A 225 8.70 -4.07 -27.17
CA SER A 225 9.31 -3.63 -28.43
C SER A 225 9.95 -4.79 -29.19
N MET A 226 10.66 -5.68 -28.48
CA MET A 226 11.30 -6.83 -29.07
C MET A 226 10.28 -7.83 -29.62
N ASN A 227 9.22 -8.10 -28.85
CA ASN A 227 8.12 -8.94 -29.27
C ASN A 227 7.46 -8.38 -30.53
N LEU A 228 7.14 -7.08 -30.55
CA LEU A 228 6.57 -6.42 -31.71
C LEU A 228 7.46 -6.57 -32.95
N ALA A 229 8.77 -6.34 -32.81
CA ALA A 229 9.71 -6.46 -33.91
C ALA A 229 9.79 -7.90 -34.46
N VAL A 230 9.78 -8.91 -33.57
CA VAL A 230 9.79 -10.34 -33.96
C VAL A 230 8.46 -10.77 -34.59
N PHE A 231 7.32 -10.24 -34.13
CA PHE A 231 6.01 -10.56 -34.72
C PHE A 231 5.82 -9.96 -36.11
N VAL A 232 6.33 -8.75 -36.33
CA VAL A 232 6.31 -8.09 -37.66
C VAL A 232 7.41 -8.63 -38.59
N ALA A 233 8.28 -9.52 -38.09
CA ALA A 233 9.44 -10.04 -38.80
C ALA A 233 10.38 -8.93 -39.30
N TYR A 234 10.58 -7.89 -38.50
CA TYR A 234 11.45 -6.76 -38.84
C TYR A 234 12.93 -7.14 -38.62
N PRO A 235 13.76 -7.22 -39.68
CA PRO A 235 15.12 -7.76 -39.59
C PRO A 235 16.11 -6.68 -39.14
N VAL A 236 16.53 -6.77 -37.88
CA VAL A 236 17.57 -5.93 -37.27
C VAL A 236 18.62 -6.86 -36.67
N LYS A 237 19.85 -6.37 -36.48
CA LYS A 237 20.94 -7.15 -35.88
C LYS A 237 20.55 -7.84 -34.56
N GLU A 238 19.69 -7.20 -33.77
CA GLU A 238 19.22 -7.72 -32.48
C GLU A 238 18.14 -8.80 -32.64
N THR A 239 17.30 -8.72 -33.68
CA THR A 239 16.14 -9.61 -33.90
C THR A 239 16.42 -10.76 -34.85
N ILE A 240 17.45 -10.66 -35.70
CA ILE A 240 17.69 -11.60 -36.81
C ILE A 240 17.92 -13.04 -36.30
N ASP A 241 18.70 -13.21 -35.24
CA ASP A 241 18.98 -14.53 -34.66
C ASP A 241 17.70 -15.17 -34.10
N LEU A 242 16.85 -14.35 -33.45
CA LEU A 242 15.57 -14.79 -32.91
C LEU A 242 14.57 -15.14 -34.02
N LEU A 243 14.59 -14.42 -35.14
CA LEU A 243 13.75 -14.71 -36.31
C LEU A 243 14.14 -16.02 -36.98
N ILE A 244 15.45 -16.28 -37.15
CA ILE A 244 15.95 -17.55 -37.70
C ILE A 244 15.58 -18.71 -36.78
N GLN A 245 15.78 -18.56 -35.47
CA GLN A 245 15.38 -19.58 -34.49
C GLN A 245 13.87 -19.84 -34.50
N LYS A 246 13.06 -18.78 -34.62
CA LYS A 246 11.60 -18.89 -34.74
C LYS A 246 11.20 -19.66 -36.00
N ALA A 247 11.77 -19.29 -37.15
CA ALA A 247 11.50 -19.97 -38.42
C ALA A 247 11.89 -21.46 -38.38
N ALA A 248 13.05 -21.79 -37.81
CA ALA A 248 13.48 -23.19 -37.64
C ALA A 248 12.53 -23.99 -36.74
N ARG A 249 12.06 -23.40 -35.63
CA ARG A 249 11.10 -24.02 -34.71
C ARG A 249 9.72 -24.21 -35.35
N GLU A 250 9.23 -23.21 -36.07
CA GLU A 250 7.93 -23.28 -36.78
C GLU A 250 7.98 -24.33 -37.91
N SER A 251 9.05 -24.35 -38.70
CA SER A 251 9.27 -25.36 -39.73
C SER A 251 9.28 -26.77 -39.15
N LYS A 252 10.01 -26.98 -38.05
CA LYS A 252 10.06 -28.27 -37.35
C LYS A 252 8.69 -28.66 -36.77
N SER A 253 7.98 -27.71 -36.17
CA SER A 253 6.63 -27.96 -35.65
C SER A 253 5.66 -28.40 -36.75
N VAL A 254 5.74 -27.80 -37.94
CA VAL A 254 4.92 -28.20 -39.09
C VAL A 254 5.34 -29.57 -39.62
N ALA A 255 6.65 -29.83 -39.75
CA ALA A 255 7.18 -31.12 -40.19
C ALA A 255 6.74 -32.27 -39.26
N ASP A 256 6.84 -32.08 -37.94
CA ASP A 256 6.41 -33.05 -36.93
C ASP A 256 4.89 -33.32 -37.03
N THR A 257 4.08 -32.30 -37.30
CA THR A 257 2.62 -32.42 -37.42
C THR A 257 2.22 -33.20 -38.68
N ILE A 258 2.92 -32.97 -39.79
CA ILE A 258 2.68 -33.65 -41.06
C ILE A 258 3.36 -35.04 -41.08
N LYS A 259 4.19 -35.37 -40.07
CA LYS A 259 5.11 -36.52 -40.07
C LYS A 259 5.95 -36.53 -41.35
N PHE A 260 6.44 -35.35 -41.71
CA PHE A 260 7.28 -35.18 -42.88
C PHE A 260 8.67 -35.71 -42.53
N ASP A 261 8.98 -36.89 -43.07
CA ASP A 261 10.22 -37.60 -42.82
C ASP A 261 11.32 -37.01 -43.72
N GLU A 262 12.05 -36.00 -43.22
CA GLU A 262 13.29 -35.57 -43.86
C GLU A 262 14.35 -36.65 -43.67
N THR A 263 14.27 -37.70 -44.49
CA THR A 263 15.44 -38.52 -44.80
C THR A 263 16.39 -37.69 -45.67
N LYS A 264 17.17 -36.82 -45.00
CA LYS A 264 18.59 -36.49 -45.20
C LYS A 264 18.86 -35.04 -44.76
N PRO A 265 19.33 -34.82 -43.52
CA PRO A 265 20.23 -33.72 -43.26
C PRO A 265 21.44 -33.86 -44.19
N VAL A 266 21.84 -32.78 -44.86
CA VAL A 266 23.17 -32.67 -45.44
C VAL A 266 24.17 -32.97 -44.31
N GLU A 267 25.04 -33.96 -44.54
CA GLU A 267 26.00 -34.47 -43.57
C GLU A 267 26.84 -33.35 -42.95
N GLU A 268 26.66 -33.07 -41.66
CA GLU A 268 27.75 -32.64 -40.80
C GLU A 268 28.25 -33.89 -40.07
N LYS A 269 29.20 -34.59 -40.70
CA LYS A 269 30.04 -35.58 -40.03
C LYS A 269 31.03 -34.83 -39.14
N GLY A 270 30.89 -35.01 -37.83
CA GLY A 270 31.85 -34.55 -36.84
C GLY A 270 31.54 -35.08 -35.45
N GLU A 271 32.05 -36.29 -35.18
CA GLU A 271 32.30 -36.92 -33.87
C GLU A 271 31.09 -37.34 -33.01
N GLU A 272 30.87 -38.67 -32.97
CA GLU A 272 30.18 -39.33 -31.86
C GLU A 272 30.94 -39.13 -30.54
N PRO A 273 30.26 -39.23 -29.39
CA PRO A 273 30.42 -40.49 -28.67
C PRO A 273 29.10 -41.22 -28.37
N ALA A 274 29.26 -42.54 -28.30
CA ALA A 274 28.27 -43.59 -28.17
C ALA A 274 27.32 -43.48 -26.93
N PRO A 275 26.19 -44.22 -26.96
CA PRO A 275 24.98 -43.97 -26.19
C PRO A 275 24.94 -44.75 -24.88
N VAL A 276 24.20 -44.31 -23.86
CA VAL A 276 23.15 -45.08 -23.15
C VAL A 276 22.43 -44.13 -22.16
N MET A 277 21.12 -43.91 -22.33
CA MET A 277 20.07 -44.31 -21.37
C MET A 277 18.75 -43.57 -21.66
N LYS A 278 17.80 -44.40 -22.09
CA LYS A 278 16.37 -44.17 -22.22
C LYS A 278 15.79 -43.42 -21.03
N ALA A 279 14.91 -42.48 -21.35
CA ALA A 279 13.83 -42.04 -20.47
C ALA A 279 12.98 -43.24 -19.99
N PRO A 280 12.36 -43.12 -18.81
CA PRO A 280 10.98 -43.54 -18.69
C PRO A 280 10.06 -42.43 -18.15
N LYS A 281 8.94 -42.32 -18.87
CA LYS A 281 7.60 -41.81 -18.52
C LYS A 281 7.29 -41.59 -17.03
N GLN A 282 6.67 -40.44 -16.73
CA GLN A 282 5.68 -40.23 -15.65
C GLN A 282 4.38 -40.98 -16.03
N GLU A 283 3.53 -41.51 -15.15
CA GLU A 283 3.01 -41.09 -13.82
C GLU A 283 2.54 -42.34 -13.02
N PRO A 284 1.90 -42.27 -11.82
CA PRO A 284 1.96 -41.32 -10.70
C PRO A 284 2.33 -42.03 -9.37
N VAL A 285 2.84 -41.33 -8.36
CA VAL A 285 2.99 -41.91 -6.99
C VAL A 285 2.56 -40.95 -5.89
N GLN A 286 1.66 -41.46 -5.05
CA GLN A 286 1.22 -40.94 -3.75
C GLN A 286 2.37 -40.87 -2.73
N GLU A 287 2.41 -39.77 -2.00
CA GLU A 287 2.62 -39.65 -0.54
C GLU A 287 3.46 -40.74 0.20
N HIS A 288 4.68 -40.41 0.66
CA HIS A 288 5.10 -40.56 2.07
C HIS A 288 6.55 -40.10 2.40
N LYS A 289 6.64 -39.49 3.60
CA LYS A 289 7.75 -38.98 4.44
C LYS A 289 9.23 -39.39 4.20
N PRO A 290 10.20 -38.47 4.46
CA PRO A 290 11.63 -38.79 4.55
C PRO A 290 12.06 -39.24 5.96
N LYS A 291 13.02 -40.18 6.03
CA LYS A 291 13.73 -40.62 7.24
C LYS A 291 15.23 -40.27 7.14
N GLN A 292 15.67 -39.50 8.14
CA GLN A 292 16.95 -39.46 8.88
C GLN A 292 18.21 -40.17 8.35
N GLU A 293 19.35 -39.47 8.48
CA GLU A 293 20.61 -40.07 8.95
C GLU A 293 21.39 -39.09 9.87
N HIS A 294 22.11 -39.66 10.84
CA HIS A 294 22.63 -39.10 12.11
C HIS A 294 24.10 -38.64 12.07
N VAL A 295 24.53 -37.76 13.01
CA VAL A 295 25.76 -37.95 13.84
C VAL A 295 25.68 -37.29 15.25
N LYS A 296 25.73 -38.16 16.27
CA LYS A 296 26.31 -38.17 17.66
C LYS A 296 26.43 -36.92 18.58
N LYS A 297 25.97 -37.09 19.85
CA LYS A 297 26.73 -37.29 21.12
C LYS A 297 25.76 -37.33 22.33
N GLU A 298 25.62 -38.44 23.07
CA GLU A 298 26.36 -38.91 24.28
C GLU A 298 25.51 -38.73 25.56
N ALA A 299 25.37 -39.81 26.36
CA ALA A 299 24.50 -39.93 27.55
C ALA A 299 25.25 -39.55 28.87
N PRO A 300 24.59 -39.41 30.05
CA PRO A 300 24.15 -40.57 30.87
C PRO A 300 22.82 -40.39 31.67
N ALA A 301 22.39 -41.49 32.30
CA ALA A 301 21.17 -41.75 33.10
C ALA A 301 21.34 -41.44 34.63
N PRO A 302 20.54 -41.96 35.62
CA PRO A 302 19.06 -42.02 35.85
C PRO A 302 18.55 -41.67 37.31
N GLN A 303 17.22 -41.39 37.45
CA GLN A 303 16.25 -41.67 38.58
C GLN A 303 16.45 -41.04 40.02
N PRO A 304 15.46 -41.03 40.97
CA PRO A 304 14.10 -41.64 41.03
C PRO A 304 12.93 -40.77 41.64
N GLU A 305 11.73 -41.38 41.66
CA GLU A 305 10.41 -41.01 42.22
C GLU A 305 10.33 -40.76 43.75
N VAL A 306 9.33 -39.98 44.22
CA VAL A 306 8.54 -40.21 45.46
C VAL A 306 7.12 -39.53 45.37
N LYS A 307 6.02 -40.31 45.49
CA LYS A 307 4.64 -39.88 45.92
C LYS A 307 4.53 -40.03 47.46
N PRO A 308 3.42 -39.76 48.23
CA PRO A 308 2.03 -39.32 47.93
C PRO A 308 1.44 -38.29 48.96
N LYS A 309 0.17 -37.83 48.82
CA LYS A 309 -0.96 -38.06 49.79
C LYS A 309 -2.26 -37.32 49.41
N ALA A 310 -3.38 -37.86 49.88
CA ALA A 310 -4.79 -37.56 49.60
C ALA A 310 -5.49 -36.76 50.75
N GLU A 311 -6.83 -36.64 50.65
CA GLU A 311 -7.87 -36.08 51.58
C GLU A 311 -8.43 -34.71 51.16
N GLU A 312 -9.70 -34.33 51.29
CA GLU A 312 -11.01 -34.96 51.53
C GLU A 312 -12.07 -33.81 51.40
N GLN A 313 -13.31 -34.14 51.07
CA GLN A 313 -14.51 -33.26 51.03
C GLN A 313 -14.87 -32.72 52.44
N PRO A 314 -15.71 -31.65 52.65
CA PRO A 314 -17.16 -31.72 52.34
C PRO A 314 -17.92 -30.40 52.06
N ALA A 315 -19.17 -30.58 51.59
CA ALA A 315 -20.25 -29.58 51.52
C ALA A 315 -20.86 -29.27 52.91
N PRO A 316 -21.69 -28.21 53.05
CA PRO A 316 -23.14 -28.44 53.18
C PRO A 316 -24.04 -27.37 52.51
N ALA A 317 -25.32 -27.74 52.29
CA ALA A 317 -26.46 -26.95 51.77
C ALA A 317 -27.38 -26.46 52.92
N PRO A 318 -28.67 -26.04 52.77
CA PRO A 318 -29.44 -25.33 51.70
C PRO A 318 -30.32 -24.16 52.27
N ILE A 319 -31.14 -23.47 51.44
CA ILE A 319 -32.56 -23.08 51.69
C ILE A 319 -33.17 -22.47 50.39
N GLN A 320 -34.42 -22.84 50.10
CA GLN A 320 -35.27 -22.56 48.93
C GLN A 320 -36.35 -21.50 49.26
N GLU A 321 -36.89 -20.83 48.23
CA GLU A 321 -38.34 -20.58 47.94
C GLU A 321 -38.44 -19.59 46.75
N GLU A 322 -38.77 -20.06 45.55
CA GLU A 322 -40.10 -20.17 44.92
C GLU A 322 -40.80 -18.83 44.56
N LYS A 323 -40.94 -18.59 43.25
CA LYS A 323 -42.26 -18.40 42.61
C LYS A 323 -42.21 -18.74 41.12
N GLN A 324 -43.13 -19.63 40.74
CA GLN A 324 -43.36 -20.25 39.45
C GLN A 324 -44.10 -19.32 38.48
N HIS A 325 -43.93 -19.48 37.15
CA HIS A 325 -45.03 -19.90 36.28
C HIS A 325 -44.55 -20.41 34.90
N THR A 326 -45.20 -21.49 34.47
CA THR A 326 -45.06 -22.30 33.24
C THR A 326 -45.34 -21.55 31.93
N PRO A 327 -44.87 -22.06 30.76
CA PRO A 327 -45.80 -22.81 29.89
C PRO A 327 -45.16 -23.91 28.98
N GLN A 328 -46.01 -24.81 28.48
CA GLN A 328 -45.88 -25.59 27.23
C GLN A 328 -47.29 -25.76 26.64
N PRO A 329 -47.47 -26.19 25.36
CA PRO A 329 -46.81 -25.77 24.12
C PRO A 329 -47.83 -25.56 22.95
N ALA A 330 -47.51 -24.81 21.89
CA ALA A 330 -48.09 -25.04 20.54
C ALA A 330 -47.47 -24.15 19.44
N HIS A 331 -47.06 -24.85 18.37
CA HIS A 331 -47.01 -24.49 16.95
C HIS A 331 -46.03 -23.46 16.36
N GLN A 332 -45.43 -23.97 15.28
CA GLN A 332 -44.45 -23.42 14.36
C GLN A 332 -45.16 -22.55 13.32
N GLU A 333 -44.57 -21.39 13.00
CA GLU A 333 -44.54 -20.92 11.62
C GLU A 333 -43.10 -20.50 11.30
N LYS A 334 -42.35 -21.42 10.70
CA LYS A 334 -41.10 -21.10 10.01
C LYS A 334 -41.49 -20.33 8.76
N LYS A 335 -41.20 -19.03 8.71
CA LYS A 335 -41.24 -18.28 7.45
C LYS A 335 -40.31 -18.96 6.45
N SER A 336 -40.85 -19.32 5.30
CA SER A 336 -40.11 -19.98 4.22
C SER A 336 -39.06 -19.03 3.65
N ASP A 337 -37.92 -19.60 3.22
CA ASP A 337 -36.78 -18.85 2.65
C ASP A 337 -37.17 -17.97 1.46
N GLU A 338 -38.30 -18.28 0.81
CA GLU A 338 -38.90 -17.51 -0.27
C GLU A 338 -39.44 -16.15 0.18
N GLN A 339 -39.98 -16.04 1.39
CA GLN A 339 -40.48 -14.78 1.96
C GLN A 339 -39.33 -13.87 2.39
N VAL A 340 -38.24 -14.45 2.89
CA VAL A 340 -37.01 -13.71 3.23
C VAL A 340 -36.34 -13.20 1.96
N ALA A 341 -36.29 -14.00 0.89
CA ALA A 341 -35.78 -13.58 -0.41
C ALA A 341 -36.64 -12.45 -1.04
N GLN A 342 -37.97 -12.53 -0.92
CA GLN A 342 -38.87 -11.48 -1.40
C GLN A 342 -38.75 -10.18 -0.58
N GLU A 343 -38.52 -10.27 0.73
CA GLU A 343 -38.29 -9.09 1.59
C GLU A 343 -36.95 -8.41 1.28
N VAL A 344 -35.90 -9.19 0.98
CA VAL A 344 -34.59 -8.67 0.54
C VAL A 344 -34.67 -8.04 -0.86
N LEU A 345 -35.41 -8.64 -1.79
CA LEU A 345 -35.68 -8.05 -3.11
C LEU A 345 -36.45 -6.73 -3.02
N LYS A 346 -37.41 -6.64 -2.09
CA LYS A 346 -38.18 -5.42 -1.86
C LYS A 346 -37.31 -4.32 -1.26
N ARG A 347 -36.40 -4.65 -0.33
CA ARG A 347 -35.40 -3.71 0.20
C ARG A 347 -34.42 -3.23 -0.87
N LEU A 348 -33.95 -4.11 -1.76
CA LEU A 348 -33.09 -3.73 -2.88
C LEU A 348 -33.80 -2.85 -3.92
N GLN A 349 -35.11 -3.02 -4.10
CA GLN A 349 -35.94 -2.15 -4.94
C GLN A 349 -36.21 -0.78 -4.29
N GLU A 350 -36.44 -0.74 -2.98
CA GLU A 350 -36.59 0.52 -2.23
C GLU A 350 -35.28 1.31 -2.19
N GLU A 351 -34.14 0.63 -2.07
CA GLU A 351 -32.80 1.24 -2.12
C GLU A 351 -32.48 1.77 -3.53
N LYS A 352 -32.95 1.10 -4.59
CA LYS A 352 -32.89 1.61 -5.97
C LYS A 352 -33.86 2.76 -6.24
N MET A 353 -35.00 2.84 -5.56
CA MET A 353 -35.96 3.96 -5.70
C MET A 353 -35.57 5.20 -4.89
N GLN A 354 -34.73 5.08 -3.85
CA GLN A 354 -34.21 6.22 -3.09
C GLN A 354 -32.93 6.85 -3.67
N ALA A 355 -32.32 6.24 -4.68
CA ALA A 355 -31.26 6.86 -5.46
C ALA A 355 -31.84 7.87 -6.47
N GLN A 356 -32.26 9.04 -5.97
CA GLN A 356 -32.40 10.20 -6.85
C GLN A 356 -31.02 10.56 -7.42
N PRO A 357 -30.91 10.80 -8.75
CA PRO A 357 -29.65 11.21 -9.35
C PRO A 357 -29.28 12.60 -8.85
N HIS A 358 -28.13 12.73 -8.19
CA HIS A 358 -27.50 14.04 -8.06
C HIS A 358 -27.30 14.65 -9.45
N PRO A 359 -27.63 15.93 -9.65
CA PRO A 359 -27.47 16.58 -10.94
C PRO A 359 -25.99 16.61 -11.29
N VAL A 360 -25.61 15.84 -12.31
CA VAL A 360 -24.35 16.02 -13.02
C VAL A 360 -24.32 17.49 -13.44
N LYS A 361 -23.34 18.23 -12.91
CA LYS A 361 -23.02 19.59 -13.36
C LYS A 361 -23.00 19.55 -14.89
N LYS A 362 -23.79 20.45 -15.50
CA LYS A 362 -23.87 20.67 -16.95
C LYS A 362 -22.52 20.36 -17.60
N ALA A 363 -22.51 19.39 -18.50
CA ALA A 363 -21.39 19.15 -19.40
C ALA A 363 -20.93 20.50 -19.96
N ASP A 364 -19.65 20.81 -19.81
CA ASP A 364 -19.06 21.97 -20.44
C ASP A 364 -19.42 21.96 -21.94
N PRO A 365 -19.89 23.08 -22.51
CA PRO A 365 -20.33 23.15 -23.91
C PRO A 365 -19.24 22.73 -24.90
N ALA A 366 -17.97 22.69 -24.49
CA ALA A 366 -16.85 22.18 -25.27
C ALA A 366 -16.90 20.66 -25.51
N MET A 367 -17.33 19.86 -24.53
CA MET A 367 -17.36 18.39 -24.64
C MET A 367 -18.52 17.92 -25.53
N ALA A 368 -19.66 18.61 -25.48
CA ALA A 368 -20.80 18.35 -26.38
C ALA A 368 -20.52 18.76 -27.83
N GLN A 369 -19.68 19.78 -28.04
CA GLN A 369 -19.20 20.16 -29.37
C GLN A 369 -18.25 19.09 -29.92
N GLN A 370 -17.32 18.59 -29.08
CA GLN A 370 -16.38 17.53 -29.44
C GLN A 370 -17.07 16.20 -29.78
N GLU A 371 -18.11 15.79 -29.04
CA GLU A 371 -18.90 14.60 -29.39
C GLU A 371 -19.63 14.76 -30.73
N LYS A 372 -20.19 15.95 -31.02
CA LYS A 372 -20.84 16.22 -32.31
C LYS A 372 -19.85 16.23 -33.47
N ASP A 373 -18.64 16.74 -33.26
CA ASP A 373 -17.61 16.78 -34.29
C ASP A 373 -17.01 15.39 -34.55
N LEU A 374 -16.79 14.58 -33.51
CA LEU A 374 -16.42 13.18 -33.64
C LEU A 374 -17.50 12.35 -34.34
N SER A 375 -18.78 12.60 -34.03
CA SER A 375 -19.91 11.95 -34.69
C SER A 375 -19.98 12.27 -36.19
N LYS A 376 -19.70 13.52 -36.58
CA LYS A 376 -19.63 13.94 -38.00
C LYS A 376 -18.46 13.29 -38.72
N ILE A 377 -17.31 13.15 -38.07
CA ILE A 377 -16.12 12.49 -38.64
C ILE A 377 -16.41 11.01 -38.87
N ILE A 378 -17.02 10.31 -37.90
CA ILE A 378 -17.38 8.89 -38.02
C ILE A 378 -18.37 8.67 -39.18
N ASN A 379 -19.38 9.54 -39.33
CA ASN A 379 -20.34 9.43 -40.43
C ASN A 379 -19.70 9.75 -41.79
N LYS A 380 -18.73 10.66 -41.85
CA LYS A 380 -17.96 10.94 -43.08
C LYS A 380 -17.06 9.78 -43.48
N ILE A 381 -16.46 9.09 -42.51
CA ILE A 381 -15.68 7.87 -42.75
C ILE A 381 -16.57 6.73 -43.25
N LYS A 382 -17.77 6.55 -42.68
CA LYS A 382 -18.76 5.57 -43.16
C LYS A 382 -19.24 5.87 -44.58
N ASP A 383 -19.47 7.14 -44.92
CA ASP A 383 -19.91 7.53 -46.28
C ASP A 383 -18.80 7.36 -47.33
N GLN A 384 -17.52 7.53 -46.96
CA GLN A 384 -16.39 7.22 -47.85
C GLN A 384 -16.18 5.72 -48.05
N GLN A 385 -16.39 4.91 -47.01
CA GLN A 385 -16.34 3.44 -47.11
C GLN A 385 -17.50 2.89 -47.97
N SER A 386 -18.68 3.54 -47.94
CA SER A 386 -19.82 3.16 -48.80
C SER A 386 -19.66 3.55 -50.27
N LYS A 387 -18.83 4.55 -50.60
CA LYS A 387 -18.59 5.00 -51.99
C LYS A 387 -17.40 4.30 -52.65
N GLY A 388 -16.57 3.57 -51.90
CA GLY A 388 -15.48 2.74 -52.42
C GLY A 388 -15.90 1.32 -52.85
N HIS A 389 -17.16 0.94 -52.64
CA HIS A 389 -17.74 -0.30 -53.14
C HIS A 389 -18.94 0.01 -54.02
N LYS A 390 -18.69 0.55 -55.21
CA LYS A 390 -19.56 0.45 -56.38
C LYS A 390 -18.74 0.54 -57.66
#